data_AF-K1WFK6-F1
#
_entry.id   AF-K1WFK6-F1
#
_cell.length_a   1.000
_cell.length_b   1.000
_cell.length_c   1.000
_cell.angle_alpha   90.00
_cell.angle_beta   90.00
_cell.angle_gamma   90.00
#
_symmetry.space_group_name_H-M   'P 1'
#
loop_
_entity.id
_entity.type
_entity.pdbx_description
1 polymer ?
#
loop_
_entity_poly.entity_id
_entity_poly.type
_entity_poly.pdbx_seq_one_letter_code
_entity_poly.pdbx_strand_id
1 'polypeptide(L)'
;MGRKRTRSKKPSRIFQYKSHAQPSSPNAIEDLATRLQRATTFLSEYPQETQKTAARIYDLTQDTNAVHKWFKSYRRTLKKMNIRPKDIINFDETGFRIGCPRGTEVLVLGSIQEFYSVSPENRRSVTIIEMINATSQKPVPPMILIQSKRLMQQWFVSNLPTSTLIKEADNGFTDNKIALLYLEHYIKNADCGPNKP
;
A
#
# COMPACT_ATOMS: atom_id res chain seq x y z
N MET A 1 12.63 -7.39 57.61
CA MET A 1 11.51 -6.44 57.45
C MET A 1 11.24 -6.19 55.97
N GLY A 2 10.28 -6.90 55.38
CA GLY A 2 9.88 -6.71 53.98
C GLY A 2 8.76 -5.68 53.88
N ARG A 3 9.01 -4.51 53.27
CA ARG A 3 7.97 -3.50 52.99
C ARG A 3 7.05 -3.99 51.86
N LYS A 4 5.79 -4.25 52.19
CA LYS A 4 4.69 -4.45 51.22
C LYS A 4 4.40 -3.11 50.51
N ARG A 5 4.25 -3.20 49.18
CA ARG A 5 3.98 -2.13 48.20
C ARG A 5 2.63 -1.44 48.42
N THR A 6 2.52 -0.18 47.97
CA THR A 6 1.35 0.28 47.21
C THR A 6 1.82 1.17 46.04
N ARG A 7 1.75 0.65 44.81
CA ARG A 7 1.93 1.46 43.59
C ARG A 7 0.55 1.60 42.96
N SER A 8 0.09 2.84 42.85
CA SER A 8 -1.18 3.24 42.25
C SER A 8 -1.42 2.52 40.91
N LYS A 9 -2.56 1.84 40.78
CA LYS A 9 -3.06 1.32 39.50
C LYS A 9 -3.43 2.52 38.62
N LYS A 10 -2.63 2.83 37.59
CA LYS A 10 -3.12 3.65 36.47
C LYS A 10 -4.24 2.86 35.77
N PRO A 11 -5.42 3.46 35.52
CA PRO A 11 -6.45 2.78 34.75
C PRO A 11 -5.97 2.63 33.31
N SER A 12 -5.82 1.38 32.86
CA SER A 12 -5.62 1.03 31.47
C SER A 12 -6.90 1.38 30.70
N ARG A 13 -6.88 2.49 29.94
CA ARG A 13 -7.91 2.75 28.92
C ARG A 13 -7.70 1.77 27.78
N ILE A 14 -8.55 0.75 27.71
CA ILE A 14 -8.72 -0.08 26.53
C ILE A 14 -9.45 0.78 25.50
N PHE A 15 -8.76 1.21 24.45
CA PHE A 15 -9.45 1.64 23.23
C PHE A 15 -10.01 0.38 22.57
N GLN A 16 -11.25 0.02 22.89
CA GLN A 16 -11.99 -0.93 22.07
C GLN A 16 -12.36 -0.21 20.78
N TYR A 17 -11.65 -0.51 19.69
CA TYR A 17 -12.18 -0.27 18.36
C TYR A 17 -13.29 -1.29 18.15
N LYS A 18 -14.52 -0.93 18.53
CA LYS A 18 -15.68 -1.74 18.19
C LYS A 18 -15.81 -1.72 16.67
N SER A 19 -15.57 -2.86 16.04
CA SER A 19 -15.98 -3.13 14.67
C SER A 19 -17.50 -3.23 14.63
N HIS A 20 -18.18 -2.09 14.78
CA HIS A 20 -19.52 -1.96 14.25
C HIS A 20 -19.41 -2.07 12.73
N ALA A 21 -20.33 -2.83 12.13
CA ALA A 21 -20.52 -2.91 10.68
C ALA A 21 -20.22 -1.55 10.05
N GLN A 22 -19.36 -1.52 9.04
CA GLN A 22 -18.99 -0.29 8.32
C GLN A 22 -20.26 0.52 8.07
N PRO A 23 -20.50 1.62 8.81
CA PRO A 23 -21.57 2.52 8.41
C PRO A 23 -21.18 2.97 7.00
N SER A 24 -22.17 3.05 6.11
CA SER A 24 -22.03 3.74 4.82
C SER A 24 -21.07 4.92 5.01
N SER A 25 -19.96 4.94 4.25
CA SER A 25 -18.86 5.91 4.34
C SER A 25 -19.28 7.21 5.05
N PRO A 26 -18.64 7.61 6.18
CA PRO A 26 -18.97 8.82 6.94
C PRO A 26 -19.07 10.10 6.10
N ASN A 27 -18.50 10.07 4.89
CA ASN A 27 -18.49 11.15 3.91
C ASN A 27 -19.87 11.50 3.30
N ALA A 28 -20.97 10.89 3.76
CA ALA A 28 -22.28 11.12 3.16
C ALA A 28 -23.14 12.22 3.82
N ILE A 29 -22.83 12.72 5.03
CA ILE A 29 -23.86 13.47 5.82
C ILE A 29 -23.39 14.79 6.47
N GLU A 30 -22.09 15.12 6.54
CA GLU A 30 -21.64 16.32 7.30
C GLU A 30 -20.99 17.41 6.42
N ASP A 31 -21.50 18.64 6.54
CA ASP A 31 -20.92 19.80 5.87
C ASP A 31 -19.51 20.14 6.40
N LEU A 32 -18.78 20.98 5.67
CA LEU A 32 -17.40 21.34 6.05
C LEU A 32 -17.35 22.05 7.42
N ALA A 33 -18.36 22.85 7.75
CA ALA A 33 -18.43 23.60 9.01
C ALA A 33 -18.52 22.65 10.21
N THR A 34 -19.38 21.64 10.13
CA THR A 34 -19.57 20.61 11.15
C THR A 34 -18.29 19.79 11.33
N ARG A 35 -17.62 19.42 10.24
CA ARG A 35 -16.34 18.71 10.27
C ARG A 35 -15.22 19.55 10.92
N LEU A 36 -15.16 20.85 10.61
CA LEU A 36 -14.20 21.78 11.22
C LEU A 36 -14.45 21.97 12.73
N GLN A 37 -15.72 22.10 13.13
CA GLN A 37 -16.10 22.21 14.53
C GLN A 37 -15.68 20.97 15.32
N ARG A 38 -15.99 19.77 14.80
CA ARG A 38 -15.62 18.51 15.46
C ARG A 38 -14.10 18.29 15.51
N ALA A 39 -13.37 18.67 14.47
CA ALA A 39 -11.91 18.64 14.49
C ALA A 39 -11.32 19.57 15.56
N THR A 40 -11.93 20.74 15.75
CA THR A 40 -11.52 21.71 16.77
C THR A 40 -11.79 21.16 18.19
N THR A 41 -12.98 20.60 18.41
CA THR A 41 -13.32 19.94 19.68
C THR A 41 -12.42 18.74 19.97
N PHE A 42 -12.11 17.93 18.96
CA PHE A 42 -11.18 16.81 19.11
C PHE A 42 -9.79 17.26 19.57
N LEU A 43 -9.25 18.33 18.99
CA LEU A 43 -7.94 18.85 19.39
C LEU A 43 -7.96 19.47 20.81
N SER A 44 -9.10 19.98 21.28
CA SER A 44 -9.22 20.47 22.66
C SER A 44 -9.33 19.32 23.67
N GLU A 45 -10.03 18.24 23.32
CA GLU A 45 -10.15 17.03 24.14
C GLU A 45 -8.86 16.20 24.19
N TYR A 46 -8.08 16.23 23.10
CA TYR A 46 -6.84 15.45 22.93
C TYR A 46 -5.66 16.34 22.52
N PRO A 47 -5.06 17.13 23.44
CA PRO A 47 -4.00 18.09 23.11
C PRO A 47 -2.69 17.48 22.59
N GLN A 48 -2.50 16.17 22.76
CA GLN A 48 -1.33 15.44 22.25
C GLN A 48 -1.46 15.07 20.77
N GLU A 49 -2.67 15.18 20.21
CA GLU A 49 -2.94 14.85 18.82
C GLU A 49 -2.57 15.99 17.88
N THR A 50 -2.31 15.65 16.62
CA THR A 50 -1.90 16.63 15.61
C THR A 50 -3.07 17.12 14.77
N GLN A 51 -2.95 18.34 14.24
CA GLN A 51 -3.90 18.86 13.24
C GLN A 51 -4.03 17.94 12.02
N LYS A 52 -2.94 17.25 11.62
CA LYS A 52 -2.96 16.28 10.52
C LYS A 52 -3.83 15.05 10.86
N THR A 53 -3.76 14.57 12.10
CA THR A 53 -4.62 13.47 12.58
C THR A 53 -6.08 13.90 12.53
N ALA A 54 -6.41 15.06 13.08
CA ALA A 54 -7.78 15.59 13.08
C ALA A 54 -8.30 15.81 11.65
N ALA A 55 -7.50 16.42 10.78
CA ALA A 55 -7.87 16.66 9.39
C ALA A 55 -8.10 15.36 8.59
N ARG A 56 -7.43 14.26 8.95
CA ARG A 56 -7.67 12.94 8.37
C ARG A 56 -8.94 12.28 8.92
N ILE A 57 -9.17 12.37 10.23
CA ILE A 57 -10.36 11.79 10.90
C ILE A 57 -11.64 12.45 10.38
N TYR A 58 -11.61 13.78 10.21
CA TYR A 58 -12.76 14.59 9.82
C TYR A 58 -12.74 15.00 8.34
N ASP A 59 -11.91 14.36 7.51
CA ASP A 59 -11.81 14.58 6.06
C ASP A 59 -11.78 16.08 5.64
N LEU A 60 -10.95 16.87 6.33
CA LEU A 60 -10.82 18.31 6.10
C LEU A 60 -9.86 18.66 4.97
N THR A 61 -9.17 17.66 4.42
CA THR A 61 -8.06 17.87 3.47
C THR A 61 -8.50 17.84 2.01
N GLN A 62 -9.74 17.44 1.73
CA GLN A 62 -10.21 17.27 0.36
C GLN A 62 -11.04 18.48 -0.09
N ASP A 63 -10.38 19.42 -0.77
CA ASP A 63 -11.08 20.39 -1.60
C ASP A 63 -11.69 19.66 -2.79
N THR A 64 -12.96 19.27 -2.63
CA THR A 64 -13.71 18.57 -3.66
C THR A 64 -13.78 19.39 -4.96
N ASN A 65 -13.79 20.73 -4.89
CA ASN A 65 -13.80 21.58 -6.07
C ASN A 65 -12.46 21.51 -6.83
N ALA A 66 -11.33 21.52 -6.10
CA ALA A 66 -10.02 21.33 -6.71
C ALA A 66 -9.90 19.97 -7.41
N VAL A 67 -10.36 18.89 -6.75
CA VAL A 67 -10.38 17.54 -7.33
C VAL A 67 -11.27 17.49 -8.58
N HIS A 68 -12.49 18.04 -8.52
CA HIS A 68 -13.38 18.11 -9.69
C HIS A 68 -12.77 18.92 -10.84
N LYS A 69 -12.15 20.07 -10.53
CA LYS A 69 -11.47 20.92 -11.51
C LYS A 69 -10.31 20.17 -12.18
N TRP A 70 -9.52 19.41 -11.41
CA TRP A 70 -8.45 18.58 -11.92
C TRP A 70 -8.98 17.51 -12.89
N PHE A 71 -9.99 16.71 -12.48
CA PHE A 71 -10.55 15.67 -13.36
C PHE A 71 -11.19 16.24 -14.62
N LYS A 72 -11.83 17.42 -14.53
CA LYS A 72 -12.36 18.12 -15.71
C LYS A 72 -11.25 18.52 -16.67
N SER A 73 -10.13 19.04 -16.15
CA SER A 73 -8.95 19.37 -16.95
C SER A 73 -8.31 18.14 -17.58
N TYR A 74 -8.15 17.06 -16.80
CA TYR A 74 -7.63 15.78 -17.25
C TYR A 74 -8.44 15.22 -18.42
N ARG A 75 -9.77 15.11 -18.29
CA ARG A 75 -10.66 14.61 -19.35
C ARG A 75 -10.60 15.45 -20.62
N ARG A 76 -10.51 16.79 -20.50
CA ARG A 76 -10.33 17.67 -21.67
C ARG A 76 -9.00 17.39 -22.38
N THR A 77 -7.94 17.17 -21.62
CA THR A 77 -6.60 16.88 -22.16
C THR A 77 -6.60 15.56 -22.91
N LEU A 78 -7.17 14.49 -22.31
CA LEU A 78 -7.32 13.19 -22.98
C LEU A 78 -8.05 13.33 -24.32
N LYS A 79 -9.17 14.06 -24.35
CA LYS A 79 -9.95 14.31 -25.57
C LYS A 79 -9.16 15.12 -26.60
N LYS A 80 -8.51 16.21 -26.19
CA LYS A 80 -7.72 17.09 -27.08
C LYS A 80 -6.56 16.33 -27.74
N MET A 81 -5.91 15.44 -27.00
CA MET A 81 -4.74 14.69 -27.46
C MET A 81 -5.10 13.32 -28.06
N ASN A 82 -6.38 12.97 -28.14
CA ASN A 82 -6.86 11.66 -28.58
C ASN A 82 -6.23 10.47 -27.82
N ILE A 83 -5.97 10.65 -26.52
CA ILE A 83 -5.43 9.59 -25.65
C ILE A 83 -6.59 8.69 -25.22
N ARG A 84 -6.51 7.40 -25.56
CA ARG A 84 -7.54 6.40 -25.22
C ARG A 84 -7.15 5.64 -23.95
N PRO A 85 -8.08 4.90 -23.33
CA PRO A 85 -7.77 4.10 -22.13
C PRO A 85 -6.60 3.13 -22.31
N LYS A 86 -6.41 2.56 -23.52
CA LYS A 86 -5.27 1.68 -23.81
C LYS A 86 -3.92 2.38 -23.85
N ASP A 87 -3.93 3.70 -24.01
CA ASP A 87 -2.74 4.56 -24.06
C ASP A 87 -2.39 5.10 -22.66
N ILE A 88 -3.24 4.86 -21.65
CA ILE A 88 -3.02 5.23 -20.24
C ILE A 88 -2.50 3.99 -19.51
N ILE A 89 -1.25 4.06 -19.04
CA ILE A 89 -0.58 2.95 -18.36
C ILE A 89 -0.18 3.41 -16.96
N ASN A 90 -0.52 2.62 -15.95
CA ASN A 90 0.01 2.76 -14.61
C ASN A 90 1.21 1.81 -14.44
N PHE A 91 2.33 2.33 -13.96
CA PHE A 91 3.52 1.57 -13.57
C PHE A 91 3.64 1.63 -12.06
N ASP A 92 3.77 0.48 -11.41
CA ASP A 92 3.95 0.43 -9.96
C ASP A 92 4.89 -0.69 -9.54
N GLU A 93 5.52 -0.47 -8.38
CA GLU A 93 6.43 -1.40 -7.72
C GLU A 93 5.81 -1.86 -6.40
N THR A 94 5.79 -3.17 -6.16
CA THR A 94 5.35 -3.72 -4.88
C THR A 94 6.39 -4.67 -4.29
N GLY A 95 6.75 -4.44 -3.03
CA GLY A 95 7.71 -5.25 -2.29
C GLY A 95 7.03 -6.27 -1.39
N PHE A 96 7.39 -7.54 -1.54
CA PHE A 96 7.01 -8.64 -0.66
C PHE A 96 8.18 -9.04 0.22
N ARG A 97 7.93 -9.26 1.51
CA ARG A 97 8.92 -9.85 2.42
C ARG A 97 8.65 -11.32 2.61
N ILE A 98 9.63 -12.16 2.26
CA ILE A 98 9.60 -13.60 2.49
C ILE A 98 9.76 -13.84 3.99
N GLY A 99 8.94 -14.73 4.56
CA GLY A 99 9.10 -15.14 5.96
C GLY A 99 8.66 -14.11 6.99
N CYS A 100 7.73 -13.24 6.60
CA CYS A 100 6.95 -12.45 7.54
C CYS A 100 5.63 -13.20 7.83
N PRO A 101 5.54 -13.99 8.91
CA PRO A 101 4.28 -14.62 9.29
C PRO A 101 3.23 -13.54 9.58
N ARG A 102 1.97 -13.83 9.26
CA ARG A 102 0.86 -12.98 9.73
C ARG A 102 0.81 -13.04 11.25
N GLY A 103 0.45 -11.91 11.87
CA GLY A 103 0.17 -11.88 13.31
C GLY A 103 -0.84 -12.97 13.66
N THR A 104 -0.56 -13.74 14.70
CA THR A 104 -1.45 -14.80 15.18
C THR A 104 -2.02 -14.34 16.52
N GLU A 105 -3.32 -14.52 16.71
CA GLU A 105 -3.95 -14.31 18.01
C GLU A 105 -3.61 -15.49 18.92
N VAL A 106 -3.12 -15.19 20.12
CA VAL A 106 -2.74 -16.21 21.11
C VAL A 106 -3.38 -15.86 22.46
N LEU A 107 -3.95 -16.86 23.13
CA LEU A 107 -4.43 -16.72 24.50
C LEU A 107 -3.24 -16.86 25.45
N VAL A 108 -2.94 -15.78 26.18
CA VAL A 108 -1.85 -15.75 27.15
C VAL A 108 -2.38 -15.41 28.55
N LEU A 109 -1.66 -15.84 29.58
CA LEU A 109 -1.95 -15.44 30.96
C LEU A 109 -1.80 -13.92 31.09
N GLY A 110 -2.67 -13.27 31.87
CA GLY A 110 -2.68 -11.81 32.04
C GLY A 110 -1.41 -11.21 32.69
N SER A 111 -0.48 -12.06 33.14
CA SER A 111 0.85 -11.68 33.62
C SER A 111 1.89 -11.52 32.51
N ILE A 112 1.61 -12.01 31.30
CA ILE A 112 2.50 -11.91 30.14
C ILE A 112 2.20 -10.61 29.40
N GLN A 113 3.16 -9.70 29.40
CA GLN A 113 3.02 -8.38 28.78
C GLN A 113 3.42 -8.37 27.29
N GLU A 114 4.33 -9.26 26.88
CA GLU A 114 4.85 -9.36 25.52
C GLU A 114 5.15 -10.82 25.15
N PHE A 115 4.90 -11.20 23.89
CA PHE A 115 5.20 -12.52 23.34
C PHE A 115 6.02 -12.37 22.07
N TYR A 116 7.19 -13.01 22.02
CA TYR A 116 8.11 -12.95 20.89
C TYR A 116 8.17 -14.31 20.21
N SER A 117 8.03 -14.33 18.88
CA SER A 117 8.29 -15.51 18.06
C SER A 117 9.50 -15.26 17.17
N VAL A 118 10.45 -16.20 17.17
CA VAL A 118 11.63 -16.14 16.31
C VAL A 118 11.19 -16.48 14.89
N SER A 119 11.43 -15.57 13.94
CA SER A 119 11.24 -15.87 12.52
C SER A 119 12.43 -16.70 12.04
N PRO A 120 12.22 -17.90 11.48
CA PRO A 120 13.30 -18.75 10.99
C PRO A 120 13.91 -18.24 9.68
N GLU A 121 13.37 -17.17 9.09
CA GLU A 121 13.67 -16.75 7.73
C GLU A 121 14.38 -15.40 7.66
N ASN A 122 15.19 -15.23 6.63
CA ASN A 122 16.08 -14.08 6.42
C ASN A 122 15.35 -12.79 5.99
N ARG A 123 14.01 -12.74 6.09
CA ARG A 123 13.15 -11.58 5.74
C ARG A 123 13.48 -10.88 4.41
N ARG A 124 13.96 -11.65 3.43
CA ARG A 124 14.39 -11.10 2.14
C ARG A 124 13.22 -10.47 1.41
N SER A 125 13.50 -9.35 0.77
CA SER A 125 12.52 -8.69 -0.09
C SER A 125 12.57 -9.27 -1.50
N VAL A 126 11.39 -9.45 -2.08
CA VAL A 126 11.15 -9.69 -3.50
C VAL A 126 10.34 -8.51 -3.99
N THR A 127 10.81 -7.88 -5.05
CA THR A 127 10.12 -6.75 -5.65
C THR A 127 9.42 -7.23 -6.92
N ILE A 128 8.16 -6.87 -7.09
CA ILE A 128 7.38 -7.13 -8.30
C ILE A 128 7.08 -5.80 -8.96
N ILE A 129 7.36 -5.72 -10.26
CA ILE A 129 7.09 -4.55 -11.09
C ILE A 129 6.00 -4.92 -12.10
N GLU A 130 4.96 -4.10 -12.15
CA GLU A 130 3.79 -4.31 -13.00
C GLU A 130 3.39 -3.04 -13.75
N MET A 131 2.93 -3.22 -14.98
CA MET A 131 2.25 -2.21 -15.77
C MET A 131 0.87 -2.69 -16.20
N ILE A 132 -0.13 -1.86 -15.92
CA ILE A 132 -1.52 -2.14 -16.26
C ILE A 132 -2.06 -0.94 -17.03
N ASN A 133 -2.69 -1.19 -18.16
CA ASN A 133 -3.37 -0.13 -18.90
C ASN A 133 -4.77 0.13 -18.32
N ALA A 134 -5.39 1.26 -18.65
CA ALA A 134 -6.73 1.58 -18.17
C ALA A 134 -7.86 0.80 -18.89
N THR A 135 -7.53 -0.34 -19.51
CA THR A 135 -8.52 -1.25 -20.12
C THR A 135 -8.66 -2.50 -19.26
N SER A 136 -9.74 -3.26 -19.46
CA SER A 136 -9.93 -4.55 -18.81
C SER A 136 -9.13 -5.70 -19.45
N GLN A 137 -8.11 -5.39 -20.25
CA GLN A 137 -7.28 -6.41 -20.91
C GLN A 137 -6.33 -7.06 -19.90
N LYS A 138 -5.88 -8.28 -20.25
CA LYS A 138 -4.90 -9.00 -19.45
C LYS A 138 -3.64 -8.15 -19.30
N PRO A 139 -3.13 -7.94 -18.07
CA PRO A 139 -1.91 -7.19 -17.86
C PRO A 139 -0.71 -7.92 -18.47
N VAL A 140 0.31 -7.13 -18.81
CA VAL A 140 1.60 -7.68 -19.25
C VAL A 140 2.19 -8.52 -18.11
N PRO A 141 2.83 -9.66 -18.41
CA PRO A 141 3.56 -10.46 -17.42
C PRO A 141 4.48 -9.59 -16.55
N PRO A 142 4.51 -9.79 -15.23
CA PRO A 142 5.31 -8.95 -14.33
C PRO A 142 6.81 -9.17 -14.52
N MET A 143 7.60 -8.28 -13.92
CA MET A 143 9.00 -8.56 -13.61
C MET A 143 9.15 -8.80 -12.12
N ILE A 144 9.92 -9.81 -11.76
CA ILE A 144 10.25 -10.16 -10.39
C ILE A 144 11.74 -9.90 -10.18
N LEU A 145 12.05 -8.98 -9.26
CA LEU A 145 13.39 -8.68 -8.80
C LEU A 145 13.67 -9.40 -7.49
N ILE A 146 14.76 -10.16 -7.47
CA ILE A 146 15.19 -10.92 -6.30
C ILE A 146 16.56 -10.43 -5.86
N GLN A 147 16.66 -10.03 -4.59
CA GLN A 147 17.95 -9.70 -4.01
C GLN A 147 18.84 -10.96 -3.93
N SER A 148 19.76 -11.11 -4.87
CA SER A 148 20.62 -12.29 -4.97
C SER A 148 21.82 -12.03 -5.87
N LYS A 149 22.88 -12.82 -5.71
CA LYS A 149 24.02 -12.85 -6.66
C LYS A 149 23.77 -13.80 -7.84
N ARG A 150 22.91 -14.80 -7.64
CA ARG A 150 22.57 -15.84 -8.62
C ARG A 150 21.16 -16.36 -8.34
N LEU A 151 20.40 -16.58 -9.40
CA LEU A 151 19.11 -17.25 -9.35
C LEU A 151 19.32 -18.75 -9.51
N MET A 152 18.76 -19.54 -8.60
CA MET A 152 18.74 -21.00 -8.73
C MET A 152 17.41 -21.43 -9.32
N GLN A 153 17.43 -22.21 -10.40
CA GLN A 153 16.22 -22.66 -11.08
C GLN A 153 15.26 -23.40 -10.14
N GLN A 154 15.80 -24.11 -9.15
CA GLN A 154 15.08 -24.85 -8.11
C GLN A 154 14.20 -23.97 -7.21
N TRP A 155 14.41 -22.65 -7.19
CA TRP A 155 13.57 -21.71 -6.43
C TRP A 155 12.20 -21.48 -7.06
N PHE A 156 12.05 -21.79 -8.35
CA PHE A 156 10.85 -21.47 -9.09
C PHE A 156 10.00 -22.71 -9.30
N VAL A 157 8.71 -22.56 -8.98
CA VAL A 157 7.67 -23.52 -9.30
C VAL A 157 7.08 -23.24 -10.68
N SER A 158 6.53 -24.26 -11.34
CA SER A 158 6.09 -24.23 -12.75
C SER A 158 4.80 -23.44 -13.00
N ASN A 159 4.36 -22.57 -12.07
CA ASN A 159 3.10 -21.83 -12.15
C ASN A 159 3.27 -20.33 -12.45
N LEU A 160 4.48 -19.85 -12.71
CA LEU A 160 4.68 -18.47 -13.16
C LEU A 160 4.18 -18.31 -14.61
N PRO A 161 3.54 -17.18 -14.97
CA PRO A 161 3.22 -16.88 -16.36
C PRO A 161 4.47 -17.02 -17.24
N THR A 162 4.36 -17.68 -18.40
CA THR A 162 5.48 -18.10 -19.26
C THR A 162 6.44 -16.96 -19.64
N SER A 163 5.94 -15.73 -19.70
CA SER A 163 6.71 -14.55 -20.05
C SER A 163 7.13 -13.71 -18.85
N THR A 164 6.99 -14.19 -17.60
CA THR A 164 7.45 -13.46 -16.41
C THR A 164 8.96 -13.26 -16.48
N LEU A 165 9.41 -12.03 -16.34
CA LEU A 165 10.84 -11.72 -16.34
C LEU A 165 11.38 -11.77 -14.92
N ILE A 166 12.31 -12.69 -14.64
CA ILE A 166 12.93 -12.80 -13.33
C ILE A 166 14.36 -12.29 -13.42
N LYS A 167 14.74 -11.38 -12.53
CA LYS A 167 16.07 -10.78 -12.54
C LYS A 167 16.64 -10.65 -11.13
N GLU A 168 17.92 -10.95 -10.99
CA GLU A 168 18.69 -10.69 -9.79
C GLU A 168 19.07 -9.21 -9.67
N ALA A 169 19.04 -8.68 -8.44
CA ALA A 169 19.56 -7.37 -8.11
C ALA A 169 20.46 -7.46 -6.87
N ASP A 170 21.56 -6.71 -6.83
CA ASP A 170 22.51 -6.79 -5.72
C ASP A 170 21.90 -6.28 -4.40
N ASN A 171 21.08 -5.24 -4.47
CA ASN A 171 20.47 -4.58 -3.31
C ASN A 171 18.94 -4.71 -3.27
N GLY A 172 18.32 -5.37 -4.25
CA GLY A 172 16.87 -5.54 -4.33
C GLY A 172 16.10 -4.27 -4.70
N PHE A 173 16.78 -3.20 -5.12
CA PHE A 173 16.15 -1.95 -5.53
C PHE A 173 16.11 -1.80 -7.06
N THR A 174 15.10 -1.08 -7.55
CA THR A 174 15.00 -0.67 -8.95
C THR A 174 16.00 0.44 -9.26
N ASP A 175 16.72 0.32 -10.36
CA ASP A 175 17.56 1.38 -10.93
C ASP A 175 17.13 1.71 -12.38
N ASN A 176 17.79 2.69 -12.99
CA ASN A 176 17.45 3.10 -14.36
C ASN A 176 17.60 1.97 -15.39
N LYS A 177 18.53 1.02 -15.17
CA LYS A 177 18.76 -0.10 -16.08
C LYS A 177 17.65 -1.13 -15.96
N ILE A 178 17.22 -1.41 -14.74
CA ILE A 178 16.09 -2.30 -14.45
C ILE A 178 14.79 -1.71 -14.98
N ALA A 179 14.57 -0.40 -14.80
CA ALA A 179 13.41 0.29 -15.37
C ALA A 179 13.39 0.21 -16.91
N LEU A 180 14.54 0.41 -17.57
CA LEU A 180 14.64 0.27 -19.02
C LEU A 180 14.40 -1.17 -19.48
N LEU A 181 15.00 -2.15 -18.79
CA LEU A 181 14.77 -3.57 -19.05
C LEU A 181 13.28 -3.92 -18.93
N TYR A 182 12.58 -3.33 -17.96
CA TYR A 182 11.15 -3.52 -17.81
C TYR A 182 10.37 -2.91 -18.97
N LEU A 183 10.75 -1.73 -19.46
CA LEU A 183 10.12 -1.11 -20.63
C LEU A 183 10.28 -1.96 -21.89
N GLU A 184 11.47 -2.52 -22.12
CA GLU A 184 11.70 -3.45 -23.24
C GLU A 184 10.84 -4.71 -23.12
N HIS A 185 10.77 -5.28 -21.91
CA HIS A 185 9.89 -6.39 -21.60
C HIS A 185 8.42 -6.04 -21.84
N TYR A 186 7.99 -4.85 -21.45
CA TYR A 186 6.66 -4.34 -21.71
C TYR A 186 6.37 -4.24 -23.21
N ILE A 187 7.22 -3.56 -23.99
CA ILE A 187 7.03 -3.38 -25.45
C ILE A 187 6.98 -4.74 -26.18
N LYS A 188 7.75 -5.73 -25.73
CA LYS A 188 7.73 -7.08 -26.30
C LYS A 188 6.39 -7.80 -26.07
N ASN A 189 5.78 -7.60 -24.92
CA ASN A 189 4.65 -8.40 -24.44
C ASN A 189 3.29 -7.66 -24.46
N ALA A 190 3.28 -6.34 -24.43
CA ALA A 190 2.13 -5.54 -24.82
C ALA A 190 2.12 -5.46 -26.34
N ASP A 191 0.98 -5.73 -26.97
CA ASP A 191 0.81 -5.67 -28.42
C ASP A 191 0.85 -4.22 -28.96
N CYS A 192 1.89 -3.46 -28.62
CA CYS A 192 2.04 -2.03 -28.89
C CYS A 192 3.37 -1.69 -29.61
N GLY A 193 4.08 -2.69 -30.14
CA GLY A 193 5.25 -2.48 -31.00
C GLY A 193 4.89 -1.97 -32.40
N PRO A 194 5.81 -1.26 -33.09
CA PRO A 194 5.56 -0.65 -34.41
C PRO A 194 5.22 -1.65 -35.52
N ASN A 195 5.46 -2.95 -35.28
CA ASN A 195 5.25 -4.04 -36.23
C ASN A 195 4.00 -4.87 -35.93
N LYS A 196 3.12 -4.42 -35.01
CA LYS A 196 1.86 -5.09 -34.67
C LYS A 196 0.68 -4.21 -35.14
N PRO A 197 -0.43 -4.81 -35.61
CA PRO A 197 -1.56 -4.10 -36.23
C PRO A 197 -2.28 -3.13 -35.29
#